data_AF-A0AAV0GTM7-F1
#
_entry.id   AF-A0AAV0GTM7-F1
#
_cell.length_a   1.000
_cell.length_b   1.000
_cell.length_c   1.000
_cell.angle_alpha   90.00
_cell.angle_beta   90.00
_cell.angle_gamma   90.00
#
_symmetry.space_group_name_H-M   'P 1'
#
loop_
_entity.id
_entity.type
_entity.pdbx_description
1 polymer ?
#
loop_
_entity_poly.entity_id
_entity_poly.type
_entity_poly.pdbx_seq_one_letter_code
_entity_poly.pdbx_strand_id
1 'polypeptide(L)'
;MANTILLLSLATILLATASEASPPELKSGSFYSPPFEMTPGKVVFDYFYGVDFPTGHLAVKTFRADLVDDDDNVIPFHEVYLHHSSMSRYYQAQNYSIPSVLETETLPYSETGGFVYRRNDGICQSDILGQYLGLGTEMQSTPYVVPDPYGMEVGDPAQIPAGRDLYNVSVDGLGRELDQFGEPLPDDYYGGLSCCYAHTRCKVKEGFHAPSRMIRLRYSMTWTEWEPSIVPVRVYIFDITDEMKLKVSRDTGAVTAEHDCGLEYMVESCHVNGPKNNIIAAAEDDDDDKRCADFQKTIVPMPNGGDVIFGLTHLHGGAINSTIYGQDGRVLCKTEPIYGEGEEEGYIVGISTCQPEPGSVWINDGEMIVHETVYTAARRRTGVMGLFYLLVADRREDALTPPATNSFLRLPSLLAEKVTVGPGVTATSTSGAVVGVGLLLVAAVVLVVVVGKRTKTGGGCTWV
;
A
#
# COMPACT_ATOMS: atom_id res chain seq x y z
N MET A 1 -3.13 -62.88 23.58
CA MET A 1 -4.37 -62.09 23.76
C MET A 1 -4.20 -60.96 24.78
N ALA A 2 -3.58 -61.18 25.95
CA ALA A 2 -3.38 -60.12 26.95
C ALA A 2 -2.53 -58.91 26.47
N ASN A 3 -1.42 -59.16 25.74
CA ASN A 3 -0.55 -58.07 25.26
C ASN A 3 -1.19 -57.21 24.15
N THR A 4 -2.08 -57.78 23.35
CA THR A 4 -2.76 -57.07 22.26
C THR A 4 -3.85 -56.14 22.79
N ILE A 5 -4.54 -56.56 23.85
CA ILE A 5 -5.55 -55.74 24.54
C ILE A 5 -4.89 -54.56 25.26
N LEU A 6 -3.70 -54.76 25.85
CA LEU A 6 -2.96 -53.70 26.53
C LEU A 6 -2.50 -52.60 25.56
N LEU A 7 -2.00 -52.98 24.37
CA LEU A 7 -1.60 -52.04 23.31
C LEU A 7 -2.77 -51.25 22.72
N LEU A 8 -3.93 -51.89 22.52
CA LEU A 8 -5.15 -51.20 22.09
C LEU A 8 -5.68 -50.25 23.17
N SER A 9 -5.63 -50.64 24.45
CA SER A 9 -6.04 -49.76 25.56
C SER A 9 -5.11 -48.57 25.73
N LEU A 10 -3.80 -48.74 25.54
CA LEU A 10 -2.82 -47.66 25.59
C LEU A 10 -3.00 -46.70 24.39
N ALA A 11 -3.26 -47.23 23.20
CA ALA A 11 -3.55 -46.42 22.01
C ALA A 11 -4.85 -45.62 22.16
N THR A 12 -5.92 -46.19 22.74
CA THR A 12 -7.15 -45.43 23.03
C THR A 12 -6.97 -44.39 24.12
N ILE A 13 -6.10 -44.63 25.11
CA ILE A 13 -5.78 -43.63 26.14
C ILE A 13 -4.90 -42.52 25.54
N LEU A 14 -3.94 -42.84 24.66
CA LEU A 14 -3.15 -41.83 23.94
C LEU A 14 -3.97 -41.00 22.95
N LEU A 15 -4.96 -41.60 22.26
CA LEU A 15 -5.92 -40.86 21.43
C LEU A 15 -6.90 -40.03 22.26
N ALA A 16 -7.27 -40.45 23.47
CA ALA A 16 -8.12 -39.68 24.37
C ALA A 16 -7.39 -38.54 25.11
N THR A 17 -6.05 -38.57 25.14
CA THR A 17 -5.21 -37.49 25.69
C THR A 17 -4.65 -36.55 24.63
N ALA A 18 -5.00 -36.72 23.35
CA ALA A 18 -4.97 -35.61 22.42
C ALA A 18 -6.08 -34.66 22.84
N SER A 19 -5.81 -33.89 23.90
CA SER A 19 -6.62 -32.74 24.27
C SER A 19 -6.87 -31.97 23.00
N GLU A 20 -8.14 -31.85 22.60
CA GLU A 20 -8.54 -30.69 21.81
C GLU A 20 -8.01 -29.51 22.62
N ALA A 21 -6.90 -28.92 22.20
CA ALA A 21 -6.47 -27.65 22.75
C ALA A 21 -7.67 -26.74 22.58
N SER A 22 -8.15 -26.16 23.69
CA SER A 22 -9.19 -25.15 23.60
C SER A 22 -8.74 -24.14 22.56
N PRO A 23 -9.60 -23.73 21.60
CA PRO A 23 -9.20 -22.76 20.61
C PRO A 23 -8.59 -21.55 21.31
N PRO A 24 -7.50 -20.99 20.75
CA PRO A 24 -6.78 -19.90 21.39
C PRO A 24 -7.75 -18.80 21.82
N GLU A 25 -7.63 -18.30 23.06
CA GLU A 25 -8.56 -17.32 23.59
C GLU A 25 -8.46 -16.01 22.79
N LEU A 26 -9.53 -15.67 22.07
CA LEU A 26 -9.61 -14.42 21.32
C LEU A 26 -9.77 -13.24 22.28
N LYS A 27 -8.76 -12.38 22.32
CA LYS A 27 -8.74 -11.12 23.07
C LYS A 27 -9.12 -9.96 22.16
N SER A 28 -9.58 -8.87 22.76
CA SER A 28 -9.92 -7.63 22.07
C SER A 28 -9.54 -6.41 22.89
N GLY A 29 -9.22 -5.31 22.22
CA GLY A 29 -8.88 -4.05 22.86
C GLY A 29 -8.95 -2.87 21.91
N SER A 30 -9.11 -1.68 22.50
CA SER A 30 -9.07 -0.40 21.81
C SER A 30 -8.00 0.48 22.45
N PHE A 31 -7.23 1.13 21.60
CA PHE A 31 -6.09 1.95 21.95
C PHE A 31 -6.17 3.27 21.17
N TYR A 32 -5.35 4.24 21.56
CA TYR A 32 -5.46 5.59 21.05
C TYR A 32 -4.09 6.16 20.68
N SER A 33 -4.05 6.97 19.62
CA SER A 33 -2.93 7.87 19.39
C SER A 33 -2.87 8.94 20.49
N PRO A 34 -1.72 9.62 20.66
CA PRO A 34 -1.70 10.93 21.29
C PRO A 34 -2.74 11.85 20.63
N PRO A 35 -3.42 12.71 21.42
CA PRO A 35 -4.41 13.61 20.88
C PRO A 35 -3.76 14.76 20.12
N PHE A 36 -4.39 15.19 19.04
CA PHE A 36 -3.98 16.32 18.23
C PHE A 36 -5.13 17.30 18.04
N GLU A 37 -4.80 18.59 18.05
CA GLU A 37 -5.80 19.66 17.90
C GLU A 37 -6.10 19.90 16.42
N MET A 38 -7.36 19.95 16.04
CA MET A 38 -7.83 20.33 14.71
C MET A 38 -8.62 21.64 14.75
N THR A 39 -8.32 22.52 13.81
CA THR A 39 -9.06 23.77 13.55
C THR A 39 -9.34 23.89 12.06
N PRO A 40 -10.30 24.73 11.62
CA PRO A 40 -10.58 24.92 10.21
C PRO A 40 -9.32 25.19 9.38
N GLY A 41 -9.15 24.33 8.36
CA GLY A 41 -8.03 24.35 7.45
C GLY A 41 -6.68 24.04 8.08
N LYS A 42 -6.58 23.46 9.27
CA LYS A 42 -5.30 22.95 9.79
C LYS A 42 -4.99 21.60 9.16
N VAL A 43 -3.73 21.39 8.79
CA VAL A 43 -3.20 20.09 8.39
C VAL A 43 -2.39 19.51 9.52
N VAL A 44 -2.58 18.22 9.76
CA VAL A 44 -1.74 17.39 10.60
C VAL A 44 -1.06 16.39 9.68
N PHE A 45 0.25 16.22 9.84
CA PHE A 45 1.06 15.22 9.14
C PHE A 45 2.08 14.74 10.17
N ASP A 46 1.61 13.89 11.09
CA ASP A 46 2.33 13.55 12.31
C ASP A 46 2.56 12.04 12.38
N TYR A 47 3.74 11.68 12.88
CA TYR A 47 4.11 10.31 13.24
C TYR A 47 4.15 10.17 14.76
N PHE A 48 3.23 9.39 15.29
CA PHE A 48 3.13 9.06 16.71
C PHE A 48 3.89 7.77 16.99
N TYR A 49 5.05 7.83 17.65
CA TYR A 49 5.89 6.68 17.94
C TYR A 49 5.62 6.09 19.33
N GLY A 50 5.76 4.77 19.45
CA GLY A 50 5.62 4.05 20.70
C GLY A 50 4.18 4.05 21.21
N VAL A 51 3.21 3.94 20.29
CA VAL A 51 1.80 3.86 20.64
C VAL A 51 1.49 2.55 21.36
N ASP A 52 0.43 2.53 22.16
CA ASP A 52 0.05 1.35 22.92
C ASP A 52 -0.37 0.20 21.99
N PHE A 53 0.28 -0.95 22.14
CA PHE A 53 -0.01 -2.15 21.35
C PHE A 53 0.12 -3.39 22.26
N PRO A 54 -0.72 -4.42 22.12
CA PRO A 54 -0.63 -5.61 22.96
C PRO A 54 0.75 -6.27 22.85
N THR A 55 1.32 -6.64 23.99
CA THR A 55 2.66 -7.25 24.07
C THR A 55 2.56 -8.77 24.15
N GLY A 56 3.60 -9.45 23.68
CA GLY A 56 3.66 -10.91 23.59
C GLY A 56 3.92 -11.36 22.17
N HIS A 57 3.95 -12.68 21.96
CA HIS A 57 4.00 -13.28 20.63
C HIS A 57 2.56 -13.57 20.22
N LEU A 58 2.01 -12.80 19.29
CA LEU A 58 0.57 -12.74 19.04
C LEU A 58 0.26 -12.99 17.57
N ALA A 59 -0.96 -13.49 17.33
CA ALA A 59 -1.60 -13.48 16.03
C ALA A 59 -2.68 -12.39 16.02
N VAL A 60 -2.47 -11.32 15.25
CA VAL A 60 -3.51 -10.31 15.02
C VAL A 60 -4.56 -10.88 14.07
N LYS A 61 -5.82 -10.71 14.44
CA LYS A 61 -6.99 -11.32 13.78
C LYS A 61 -7.89 -10.28 13.13
N THR A 62 -8.05 -9.13 13.77
CA THR A 62 -8.74 -7.99 13.17
C THR A 62 -8.05 -6.68 13.52
N PHE A 63 -8.17 -5.69 12.65
CA PHE A 63 -7.72 -4.32 12.89
C PHE A 63 -8.68 -3.33 12.24
N ARG A 64 -9.03 -2.27 12.97
CA ARG A 64 -9.80 -1.12 12.47
C ARG A 64 -9.31 0.16 13.13
N ALA A 65 -9.55 1.30 12.50
CA ALA A 65 -9.22 2.61 13.05
C ALA A 65 -10.29 3.65 12.72
N ASP A 66 -10.59 4.51 13.68
CA ASP A 66 -11.56 5.60 13.59
C ASP A 66 -10.92 6.90 14.09
N LEU A 67 -11.25 8.04 13.47
CA LEU A 67 -11.06 9.33 14.12
C LEU A 67 -12.18 9.54 15.13
N VAL A 68 -11.81 9.86 16.38
CA VAL A 68 -12.77 10.10 17.46
C VAL A 68 -12.52 11.43 18.15
N ASP A 69 -13.60 12.03 18.65
CA ASP A 69 -13.55 13.21 19.52
C ASP A 69 -13.25 12.85 20.98
N ASP A 70 -13.23 13.87 21.86
CA ASP A 70 -12.99 13.68 23.30
C ASP A 70 -14.06 12.84 24.01
N ASP A 71 -15.25 12.73 23.44
CA ASP A 71 -16.38 11.93 23.94
C ASP A 71 -16.41 10.51 23.31
N ASP A 72 -15.37 10.13 22.55
CA ASP A 72 -15.22 8.86 21.83
C ASP A 72 -16.26 8.64 20.71
N ASN A 73 -16.87 9.71 20.22
CA ASN A 73 -17.73 9.67 19.04
C ASN A 73 -16.88 9.63 17.78
N VAL A 74 -17.25 8.77 16.85
CA VAL A 74 -16.61 8.70 15.53
C VAL A 74 -16.94 9.96 14.75
N ILE A 75 -15.92 10.59 14.17
CA ILE A 75 -16.03 11.83 13.43
C ILE A 75 -16.32 11.53 11.95
N PRO A 76 -17.36 12.12 11.36
CA PRO A 76 -17.63 12.01 9.91
C PRO A 76 -16.54 12.67 9.05
N PHE A 77 -16.32 12.15 7.84
CA PHE A 77 -15.27 12.64 6.94
C PHE A 77 -15.52 14.05 6.41
N HIS A 78 -16.78 14.47 6.35
CA HIS A 78 -17.15 15.84 5.96
C HIS A 78 -16.79 16.87 7.04
N GLU A 79 -16.67 16.45 8.31
CA GLU A 79 -16.21 17.33 9.40
C GLU A 79 -14.69 17.38 9.48
N VAL A 80 -14.04 16.22 9.38
CA VAL A 80 -12.58 16.08 9.40
C VAL A 80 -12.16 15.11 8.32
N TYR A 81 -11.50 15.63 7.30
CA TYR A 81 -10.94 14.80 6.25
C TYR A 81 -9.64 14.17 6.72
N LEU A 82 -9.71 12.89 7.08
CA LEU A 82 -8.55 12.02 7.15
C LEU A 82 -8.15 11.66 5.71
N HIS A 83 -6.90 11.85 5.32
CA HIS A 83 -6.45 11.43 3.99
C HIS A 83 -5.89 10.01 4.07
N HIS A 84 -4.93 9.79 4.95
CA HIS A 84 -4.35 8.51 5.29
C HIS A 84 -4.19 8.39 6.81
N SER A 85 -4.38 7.16 7.29
CA SER A 85 -3.79 6.73 8.55
C SER A 85 -3.18 5.37 8.32
N SER A 86 -2.00 5.17 8.89
CA SER A 86 -1.31 3.89 8.76
C SER A 86 -0.54 3.59 10.03
N MET A 87 -0.33 2.32 10.29
CA MET A 87 0.46 1.85 11.41
C MET A 87 1.66 1.08 10.87
N SER A 88 2.86 1.53 11.26
CA SER A 88 4.09 0.83 10.91
C SER A 88 4.71 0.17 12.13
N ARG A 89 5.43 -0.91 11.87
CA ARG A 89 6.15 -1.69 12.87
C ARG A 89 7.62 -1.33 12.83
N TYR A 90 8.27 -1.28 13.98
CA TYR A 90 9.70 -1.03 14.08
C TYR A 90 10.30 -1.66 15.34
N TYR A 91 11.60 -1.90 15.29
CA TYR A 91 12.37 -2.36 16.45
C TYR A 91 13.20 -1.22 17.01
N GLN A 92 13.24 -1.12 18.33
CA GLN A 92 14.05 -0.14 19.04
C GLN A 92 15.04 -0.83 19.97
N ALA A 93 16.33 -0.52 19.83
CA ALA A 93 17.36 -0.99 20.76
C ALA A 93 17.18 -0.38 22.14
N GLN A 94 17.52 -1.12 23.20
CA GLN A 94 17.28 -0.70 24.59
C GLN A 94 17.90 0.66 24.97
N ASN A 95 19.01 1.05 24.34
CA ASN A 95 19.74 2.28 24.63
C ASN A 95 19.41 3.43 23.66
N TYR A 96 18.32 3.31 22.88
CA TYR A 96 17.90 4.30 21.91
C TYR A 96 16.51 4.82 22.26
N SER A 97 16.35 6.14 22.21
CA SER A 97 15.08 6.82 22.51
C SER A 97 14.64 7.60 21.28
N ILE A 98 13.34 7.53 20.98
CA ILE A 98 12.70 8.20 19.86
C ILE A 98 11.67 9.16 20.46
N PRO A 99 11.59 10.42 19.98
CA PRO A 99 10.52 11.33 20.37
C PRO A 99 9.15 10.72 20.11
N SER A 100 8.19 10.93 21.01
CA SER A 100 6.85 10.34 20.89
C SER A 100 6.06 10.88 19.70
N VAL A 101 6.38 12.09 19.21
CA VAL A 101 5.75 12.70 18.04
C VAL A 101 6.84 13.32 17.17
N LEU A 102 6.76 13.08 15.87
CA LEU A 102 7.56 13.76 14.85
C LEU A 102 6.63 14.33 13.77
N GLU A 103 6.83 15.60 13.44
CA GLU A 103 6.07 16.33 12.43
C GLU A 103 6.68 16.17 11.02
N THR A 104 7.70 15.30 10.85
CA THR A 104 8.30 14.96 9.55
C THR A 104 8.75 13.50 9.53
N GLU A 105 8.81 12.88 8.34
CA GLU A 105 9.23 11.48 8.10
C GLU A 105 10.66 11.13 8.55
N THR A 106 11.44 12.11 8.98
CA THR A 106 12.89 11.97 9.11
C THR A 106 13.30 11.37 10.44
N LEU A 107 13.05 10.08 10.64
CA LEU A 107 14.05 9.27 11.33
C LEU A 107 14.97 8.69 10.26
N PRO A 108 16.28 9.01 10.26
CA PRO A 108 17.19 8.38 9.33
C PRO A 108 17.17 6.87 9.60
N TYR A 109 16.69 6.09 8.61
CA TYR A 109 16.81 4.64 8.62
C TYR A 109 18.27 4.29 8.91
N SER A 110 18.49 3.56 10.00
CA SER A 110 19.83 3.15 10.38
C SER A 110 19.78 1.75 10.93
N GLU A 111 20.10 0.77 10.09
CA GLU A 111 20.37 -0.62 10.51
C GLU A 111 21.44 -0.71 11.59
N THR A 112 22.27 0.34 11.73
CA THR A 112 23.33 0.45 12.75
C THR A 112 22.94 1.35 13.94
N GLY A 113 21.84 2.08 13.83
CA GLY A 113 21.25 2.90 14.88
C GLY A 113 20.23 2.07 15.65
N GLY A 114 19.88 2.48 16.87
CA GLY A 114 18.95 1.70 17.68
C GLY A 114 17.49 1.74 17.22
N PHE A 115 17.23 1.89 15.92
CA PHE A 115 15.92 1.90 15.28
C PHE A 115 15.98 1.13 13.96
N VAL A 116 15.14 0.10 13.82
CA VAL A 116 15.02 -0.70 12.61
C VAL A 116 13.57 -0.71 12.18
N TYR A 117 13.28 -0.07 11.05
CA TYR A 117 11.94 -0.09 10.49
C TYR A 117 11.60 -1.48 9.92
N ARG A 118 10.42 -2.01 10.25
CA ARG A 118 9.96 -3.34 9.81
C ARG A 118 8.84 -3.19 8.80
N ARG A 119 9.26 -3.22 7.54
CA ARG A 119 8.39 -3.11 6.36
C ARG A 119 7.54 -4.36 6.20
N ASN A 120 6.44 -4.21 5.45
CA ASN A 120 5.70 -5.35 4.90
C ASN A 120 6.55 -6.11 3.85
N ASP A 121 6.01 -7.22 3.35
CA ASP A 121 6.64 -8.13 2.39
C ASP A 121 6.56 -7.64 0.92
N GLY A 122 6.04 -6.43 0.69
CA GLY A 122 5.89 -5.79 -0.60
C GLY A 122 7.21 -5.46 -1.30
N ILE A 123 7.08 -5.08 -2.58
CA ILE A 123 8.22 -4.89 -3.52
C ILE A 123 8.76 -3.45 -3.58
N CYS A 124 7.99 -2.45 -3.13
CA CYS A 124 8.39 -1.05 -3.22
C CYS A 124 9.70 -0.80 -2.49
N GLN A 125 10.59 0.00 -3.07
CA GLN A 125 11.92 0.28 -2.52
C GLN A 125 11.95 1.63 -1.78
N SER A 126 13.10 1.99 -1.20
CA SER A 126 13.33 3.31 -0.58
C SER A 126 12.37 3.67 0.55
N ASP A 127 11.99 2.70 1.38
CA ASP A 127 11.06 2.86 2.52
C ASP A 127 9.63 3.30 2.14
N ILE A 128 9.31 3.33 0.85
CA ILE A 128 7.98 3.66 0.32
C ILE A 128 6.96 2.56 0.68
N LEU A 129 5.76 2.95 1.10
CA LEU A 129 4.70 2.01 1.49
C LEU A 129 5.13 0.99 2.54
N GLY A 130 5.91 1.39 3.54
CA GLY A 130 6.41 0.47 4.57
C GLY A 130 5.42 0.10 5.67
N GLN A 131 4.23 0.70 5.69
CA GLN A 131 3.18 0.43 6.66
C GLN A 131 2.77 -1.04 6.70
N TYR A 132 2.28 -1.48 7.85
CA TYR A 132 1.97 -2.87 8.13
C TYR A 132 0.46 -3.09 8.32
N LEU A 133 -0.22 -2.14 8.96
CA LEU A 133 -1.65 -2.14 9.22
C LEU A 133 -2.25 -0.81 8.79
N GLY A 134 -3.37 -0.86 8.05
CA GLY A 134 -4.07 0.33 7.60
C GLY A 134 -3.42 1.06 6.43
N LEU A 135 -4.24 1.58 5.52
CA LEU A 135 -3.79 2.41 4.40
C LEU A 135 -4.45 3.79 4.40
N GLY A 136 -5.69 3.90 4.87
CA GLY A 136 -6.38 5.17 4.93
C GLY A 136 -7.72 5.12 5.64
N THR A 137 -8.64 5.96 5.16
CA THR A 137 -9.98 6.16 5.75
C THR A 137 -10.88 4.93 5.66
N GLU A 138 -10.60 4.02 4.72
CA GLU A 138 -11.44 2.85 4.49
C GLU A 138 -11.61 2.00 5.76
N MET A 139 -10.65 2.07 6.68
CA MET A 139 -10.64 1.36 7.96
C MET A 139 -11.81 1.66 8.89
N GLN A 140 -12.44 2.83 8.78
CA GLN A 140 -13.57 3.21 9.63
C GLN A 140 -14.76 2.26 9.41
N SER A 141 -15.01 1.87 8.15
CA SER A 141 -16.10 0.95 7.79
C SER A 141 -15.61 -0.42 7.32
N THR A 142 -14.30 -0.59 7.11
CA THR A 142 -13.69 -1.79 6.52
C THR A 142 -12.61 -2.34 7.43
N PRO A 143 -12.95 -3.24 8.37
CA PRO A 143 -11.93 -3.88 9.19
C PRO A 143 -11.05 -4.80 8.33
N TYR A 144 -9.77 -4.82 8.66
CA TYR A 144 -8.84 -5.83 8.17
C TYR A 144 -9.14 -7.12 8.93
N VAL A 145 -9.36 -8.22 8.22
CA VAL A 145 -9.79 -9.49 8.82
C VAL A 145 -8.87 -10.63 8.39
N VAL A 146 -8.37 -11.38 9.38
CA VAL A 146 -7.55 -12.58 9.18
C VAL A 146 -8.33 -13.79 9.69
N PRO A 147 -8.95 -14.61 8.81
CA PRO A 147 -9.74 -15.76 9.22
C PRO A 147 -8.88 -16.85 9.86
N ASP A 148 -9.48 -17.74 10.64
CA ASP A 148 -8.79 -18.95 11.12
C ASP A 148 -8.48 -19.91 9.94
N PRO A 149 -7.37 -20.68 10.00
CA PRO A 149 -6.37 -20.75 11.07
C PRO A 149 -5.24 -19.72 10.92
N TYR A 150 -5.43 -18.67 10.12
CA TYR A 150 -4.37 -17.73 9.78
C TYR A 150 -4.17 -16.66 10.85
N GLY A 151 -3.01 -16.03 10.88
CA GLY A 151 -2.73 -14.94 11.82
C GLY A 151 -1.62 -14.05 11.32
N MET A 152 -1.76 -12.73 11.51
CA MET A 152 -0.65 -11.81 11.28
C MET A 152 0.28 -11.86 12.49
N GLU A 153 1.48 -12.40 12.29
CA GLU A 153 2.44 -12.68 13.35
C GLU A 153 3.16 -11.41 13.82
N VAL A 154 3.03 -11.11 15.11
CA VAL A 154 3.69 -9.97 15.75
C VAL A 154 4.37 -10.40 17.04
N GLY A 155 5.45 -9.72 17.41
CA GLY A 155 6.12 -9.98 18.67
C GLY A 155 6.91 -11.29 18.76
N ASP A 156 7.23 -11.94 17.63
CA ASP A 156 8.05 -13.16 17.60
C ASP A 156 9.44 -12.91 18.22
N PRO A 157 9.76 -13.55 19.37
CA PRO A 157 11.05 -13.37 20.05
C PRO A 157 12.26 -13.79 19.20
N ALA A 158 12.07 -14.66 18.20
CA ALA A 158 13.14 -15.07 17.30
C ALA A 158 13.50 -13.99 16.26
N GLN A 159 12.55 -13.08 15.96
CA GLN A 159 12.71 -12.02 14.96
C GLN A 159 13.10 -10.66 15.55
N ILE A 160 12.97 -10.49 16.86
CA ILE A 160 13.24 -9.22 17.56
C ILE A 160 14.72 -9.18 18.00
N PRO A 161 15.55 -8.28 17.43
CA PRO A 161 16.90 -8.03 17.93
C PRO A 161 16.86 -7.57 19.40
N ALA A 162 18.00 -7.52 20.10
CA ALA A 162 18.08 -7.05 21.49
C ALA A 162 17.47 -5.62 21.67
N GLY A 163 16.17 -5.56 21.96
CA GLY A 163 15.34 -4.38 21.74
C GLY A 163 13.85 -4.68 21.97
N ARG A 164 12.99 -3.73 21.59
CA ARG A 164 11.52 -3.80 21.72
C ARG A 164 10.86 -3.77 20.35
N ASP A 165 9.80 -4.55 20.17
CA ASP A 165 8.87 -4.45 19.04
C ASP A 165 7.83 -3.37 19.35
N LEU A 166 7.81 -2.33 18.53
CA LEU A 166 7.02 -1.12 18.76
C LEU A 166 6.29 -0.71 17.48
N TYR A 167 5.28 0.13 17.66
CA TYR A 167 4.41 0.59 16.59
C TYR A 167 4.35 2.10 16.59
N ASN A 168 4.24 2.68 15.40
CA ASN A 168 3.89 4.08 15.21
C ASN A 168 2.63 4.19 14.36
N VAL A 169 1.92 5.30 14.53
CA VAL A 169 0.77 5.67 13.70
C VAL A 169 1.12 6.95 12.95
N SER A 170 0.91 6.98 11.65
CA SER A 170 0.88 8.22 10.87
C SER A 170 -0.57 8.66 10.63
N VAL A 171 -0.80 9.97 10.68
CA VAL A 171 -2.07 10.60 10.30
C VAL A 171 -1.75 11.82 9.45
N ASP A 172 -2.34 11.89 8.27
CA ASP A 172 -2.25 13.06 7.40
C ASP A 172 -3.61 13.67 7.01
N GLY A 173 -3.57 14.95 6.61
CA GLY A 173 -4.70 15.73 6.13
C GLY A 173 -4.32 16.62 4.94
N LEU A 174 -5.30 17.30 4.34
CA LEU A 174 -5.12 18.02 3.06
C LEU A 174 -4.44 19.39 3.20
N GLY A 175 -3.44 19.75 2.37
CA GLY A 175 -2.78 21.07 2.44
C GLY A 175 -2.69 21.90 1.14
N ARG A 176 -1.70 22.82 1.09
CA ARG A 176 -1.67 24.18 0.46
C ARG A 176 -1.55 24.27 -1.08
N GLU A 177 -1.47 25.50 -1.61
CA GLU A 177 -1.10 25.84 -3.02
C GLU A 177 0.42 25.71 -3.34
N LEU A 178 1.26 25.36 -2.34
CA LEU A 178 2.71 25.20 -2.50
C LEU A 178 3.13 23.77 -2.12
N ASP A 179 4.17 23.24 -2.75
CA ASP A 179 4.75 21.93 -2.46
C ASP A 179 5.60 21.93 -1.17
N GLN A 180 6.13 20.76 -0.79
CA GLN A 180 6.97 20.57 0.40
C GLN A 180 8.28 21.39 0.40
N PHE A 181 8.71 21.91 -0.75
CA PHE A 181 9.89 22.75 -0.90
C PHE A 181 9.55 24.25 -0.91
N GLY A 182 8.27 24.59 -0.82
CA GLY A 182 7.77 25.97 -0.87
C GLY A 182 7.61 26.51 -2.29
N GLU A 183 7.70 25.65 -3.31
CA GLU A 183 7.46 26.02 -4.71
C GLU A 183 5.96 25.99 -5.03
N PRO A 184 5.45 26.82 -5.96
CA PRO A 184 4.06 26.76 -6.38
C PRO A 184 3.70 25.40 -6.97
N LEU A 185 2.57 24.85 -6.54
CA LEU A 185 2.00 23.69 -7.21
C LEU A 185 1.60 24.06 -8.64
N PRO A 186 1.64 23.09 -9.59
CA PRO A 186 1.13 23.31 -10.93
C PRO A 186 -0.31 23.85 -10.90
N ASP A 187 -0.63 24.79 -11.81
CA ASP A 187 -1.97 25.40 -11.92
C ASP A 187 -3.09 24.34 -12.14
N ASP A 188 -2.71 23.15 -12.59
CA ASP A 188 -3.58 22.00 -12.86
C ASP A 188 -3.46 20.87 -11.83
N TYR A 189 -2.89 21.16 -10.66
CA TYR A 189 -2.85 20.24 -9.51
C TYR A 189 -4.03 20.49 -8.56
N TYR A 190 -4.95 19.54 -8.50
CA TYR A 190 -6.20 19.66 -7.75
C TYR A 190 -6.13 19.05 -6.33
N GLY A 191 -5.07 18.29 -6.01
CA GLY A 191 -4.89 17.58 -4.75
C GLY A 191 -3.96 16.36 -4.87
N GLY A 192 -3.45 15.89 -3.73
CA GLY A 192 -2.52 14.75 -3.56
C GLY A 192 -1.45 15.04 -2.50
N LEU A 193 -0.53 14.11 -2.25
CA LEU A 193 0.53 14.18 -1.25
C LEU A 193 1.42 15.43 -1.37
N SER A 194 1.63 15.97 -2.58
CA SER A 194 2.49 17.15 -2.78
C SER A 194 1.97 18.40 -2.07
N CYS A 195 0.67 18.48 -1.74
CA CYS A 195 0.13 19.61 -0.97
C CYS A 195 0.03 19.35 0.54
N CYS A 196 0.28 18.12 1.00
CA CYS A 196 -0.11 17.62 2.33
C CYS A 196 1.11 17.34 3.23
N TYR A 197 1.80 18.39 3.69
CA TYR A 197 2.93 18.26 4.63
C TYR A 197 2.69 19.06 5.90
N ALA A 198 3.49 18.79 6.93
CA ALA A 198 3.33 19.41 8.24
C ALA A 198 3.37 20.94 8.20
N HIS A 199 2.63 21.55 9.13
CA HIS A 199 2.44 23.00 9.27
C HIS A 199 1.75 23.71 8.10
N THR A 200 1.20 22.98 7.14
CA THR A 200 0.37 23.56 6.09
C THR A 200 -1.05 23.86 6.58
N ARG A 201 -1.78 24.68 5.82
CA ARG A 201 -3.18 25.01 6.09
C ARG A 201 -4.00 25.06 4.80
N CYS A 202 -5.18 24.43 4.78
CA CYS A 202 -6.15 24.59 3.69
C CYS A 202 -6.72 26.00 3.67
N LYS A 203 -7.11 26.45 2.47
CA LYS A 203 -7.89 27.68 2.32
C LYS A 203 -9.31 27.46 2.84
N VAL A 204 -9.67 28.20 3.88
CA VAL A 204 -11.01 28.17 4.46
C VAL A 204 -11.88 29.23 3.77
N LYS A 205 -13.18 28.93 3.58
CA LYS A 205 -14.14 29.89 3.03
C LYS A 205 -14.19 31.15 3.90
N GLU A 206 -14.22 32.33 3.26
CA GLU A 206 -14.27 33.59 3.99
C GLU A 206 -15.48 33.65 4.94
N GLY A 207 -15.23 34.04 6.19
CA GLY A 207 -16.24 34.10 7.25
C GLY A 207 -16.62 32.75 7.88
N PHE A 208 -16.02 31.63 7.44
CA PHE A 208 -16.22 30.35 8.10
C PHE A 208 -15.42 30.27 9.40
N HIS A 209 -16.12 29.99 10.48
CA HIS A 209 -15.56 29.79 11.81
C HIS A 209 -16.14 28.51 12.39
N ALA A 210 -15.27 27.62 12.87
CA ALA A 210 -15.65 26.45 13.65
C ALA A 210 -14.73 26.37 14.89
N PRO A 211 -15.22 25.79 16.00
CA PRO A 211 -14.40 25.62 17.20
C PRO A 211 -13.21 24.69 16.93
N SER A 212 -12.17 24.86 17.74
CA SER A 212 -11.10 23.88 17.82
C SER A 212 -11.62 22.59 18.45
N ARG A 213 -11.10 21.44 18.01
CA ARG A 213 -11.44 20.13 18.54
C ARG A 213 -10.18 19.34 18.82
N MET A 214 -10.17 18.60 19.91
CA MET A 214 -9.16 17.56 20.14
C MET A 214 -9.65 16.26 19.53
N ILE A 215 -8.77 15.60 18.78
CA ILE A 215 -9.06 14.38 18.04
C ILE A 215 -8.00 13.34 18.38
N ARG A 216 -8.38 12.07 18.36
CA ARG A 216 -7.48 10.92 18.44
C ARG A 216 -7.80 9.94 17.32
N LEU A 217 -6.79 9.19 16.88
CA LEU A 217 -7.04 7.95 16.15
C LEU A 217 -7.26 6.85 17.19
N ARG A 218 -8.49 6.30 17.24
CA ARG A 218 -8.80 5.09 18.00
C ARG A 218 -8.58 3.91 17.09
N TYR A 219 -7.72 2.98 17.46
CA TYR A 219 -7.57 1.71 16.76
C TYR A 219 -8.00 0.56 17.65
N SER A 220 -8.79 -0.35 17.09
CA SER A 220 -9.29 -1.54 17.77
C SER A 220 -8.81 -2.79 17.05
N MET A 221 -8.50 -3.81 17.81
CA MET A 221 -8.01 -5.07 17.26
C MET A 221 -8.49 -6.25 18.09
N THR A 222 -8.53 -7.41 17.46
CA THR A 222 -8.62 -8.70 18.13
C THR A 222 -7.36 -9.50 17.85
N TRP A 223 -6.92 -10.27 18.83
CA TRP A 223 -5.71 -11.07 18.73
C TRP A 223 -5.81 -12.31 19.61
N THR A 224 -4.93 -13.27 19.36
CA THR A 224 -4.68 -14.39 20.27
C THR A 224 -3.19 -14.52 20.55
N GLU A 225 -2.82 -15.21 21.63
CA GLU A 225 -1.46 -15.71 21.80
C GLU A 225 -1.09 -16.62 20.62
N TRP A 226 0.16 -16.53 20.19
CA TRP A 226 0.67 -17.34 19.10
C TRP A 226 0.75 -18.81 19.52
N GLU A 227 0.26 -19.68 18.64
CA GLU A 227 0.35 -21.13 18.80
C GLU A 227 0.85 -21.78 17.50
N PRO A 228 1.55 -22.93 17.57
CA PRO A 228 2.05 -23.63 16.37
C PRO A 228 0.97 -24.05 15.37
N SER A 229 -0.29 -24.04 15.77
CA SER A 229 -1.46 -24.34 14.92
C SER A 229 -1.83 -23.18 13.99
N ILE A 230 -1.39 -21.95 14.31
CA ILE A 230 -1.67 -20.74 13.55
C ILE A 230 -0.75 -20.66 12.35
N VAL A 231 -1.32 -20.31 11.19
CA VAL A 231 -0.58 -20.15 9.94
C VAL A 231 -0.24 -18.67 9.74
N PRO A 232 1.05 -18.27 9.69
CA PRO A 232 1.42 -16.87 9.47
C PRO A 232 0.97 -16.40 8.08
N VAL A 233 0.53 -15.14 8.03
CA VAL A 233 0.33 -14.41 6.76
C VAL A 233 1.43 -13.39 6.55
N ARG A 234 1.86 -13.26 5.30
CA ARG A 234 2.66 -12.15 4.80
C ARG A 234 1.74 -11.01 4.37
N VAL A 235 2.25 -9.79 4.54
CA VAL A 235 1.54 -8.57 4.18
C VAL A 235 2.17 -8.02 2.91
N TYR A 236 1.40 -7.91 1.83
CA TYR A 236 1.85 -7.27 0.60
C TYR A 236 1.08 -5.99 0.35
N ILE A 237 1.79 -4.93 -0.05
CA ILE A 237 1.20 -3.72 -0.57
C ILE A 237 1.75 -3.50 -1.97
N PHE A 238 0.87 -3.51 -2.96
CA PHE A 238 1.20 -3.24 -4.37
C PHE A 238 0.76 -1.83 -4.75
N ASP A 239 1.57 -1.16 -5.56
CA ASP A 239 1.30 0.18 -6.06
C ASP A 239 1.09 0.12 -7.57
N ILE A 240 -0.04 0.65 -8.04
CA ILE A 240 -0.36 0.70 -9.47
C ILE A 240 0.65 1.52 -10.29
N THR A 241 1.41 2.39 -9.63
CA THR A 241 2.43 3.25 -10.23
C THR A 241 3.82 2.61 -10.26
N ASP A 242 3.98 1.37 -9.77
CA ASP A 242 5.27 0.68 -9.80
C ASP A 242 5.80 0.53 -11.23
N GLU A 243 7.02 1.03 -11.44
CA GLU A 243 7.81 0.78 -12.65
C GLU A 243 8.93 -0.24 -12.39
N MET A 244 8.67 -1.51 -12.69
CA MET A 244 9.71 -2.55 -12.60
C MET A 244 10.79 -2.37 -13.68
N LYS A 245 12.04 -2.16 -13.25
CA LYS A 245 13.23 -2.05 -14.09
C LYS A 245 14.18 -3.21 -13.82
N LEU A 246 14.56 -3.96 -14.85
CA LEU A 246 15.54 -5.04 -14.71
C LEU A 246 16.97 -4.49 -14.79
N LYS A 247 17.73 -4.67 -13.71
CA LYS A 247 19.16 -4.36 -13.64
C LYS A 247 19.98 -5.63 -13.78
N VAL A 248 21.02 -5.58 -14.60
CA VAL A 248 22.00 -6.67 -14.73
C VAL A 248 23.30 -6.23 -14.07
N SER A 249 23.71 -6.94 -13.03
CA SER A 249 25.01 -6.77 -12.39
C SER A 249 26.11 -7.03 -13.42
N ARG A 250 26.99 -6.05 -13.62
CA ARG A 250 28.12 -6.18 -14.55
C ARG A 250 29.17 -7.20 -14.08
N ASP A 251 29.25 -7.41 -12.77
CA ASP A 251 30.29 -8.25 -12.17
C ASP A 251 29.84 -9.71 -12.04
N THR A 252 28.56 -9.94 -11.71
CA THR A 252 28.02 -11.28 -11.46
C THR A 252 27.09 -11.79 -12.55
N GLY A 253 26.64 -10.92 -13.46
CA GLY A 253 25.59 -11.23 -14.44
C GLY A 253 24.21 -11.45 -13.80
N ALA A 254 24.07 -11.24 -12.49
CA ALA A 254 22.81 -11.40 -11.78
C ALA A 254 21.80 -10.35 -12.26
N VAL A 255 20.56 -10.80 -12.49
CA VAL A 255 19.44 -9.91 -12.83
C VAL A 255 18.66 -9.62 -11.56
N THR A 256 18.45 -8.34 -11.26
CA THR A 256 17.66 -7.86 -10.12
C THR A 256 16.54 -6.96 -10.63
N ALA A 257 15.33 -7.13 -10.10
CA ALA A 257 14.25 -6.18 -10.32
C ALA A 257 14.42 -4.99 -9.37
N GLU A 258 14.37 -3.78 -9.93
CA GLU A 258 14.26 -2.53 -9.22
C GLU A 258 12.82 -2.04 -9.37
N HIS A 259 12.24 -1.57 -8.28
CA HIS A 259 10.83 -1.18 -8.19
C HIS A 259 10.75 0.27 -7.75
N ASP A 260 10.03 1.07 -8.52
CA ASP A 260 9.95 2.51 -8.40
C ASP A 260 8.47 2.87 -8.25
N CYS A 261 8.03 2.91 -7.00
CA CYS A 261 6.64 3.13 -6.63
C CYS A 261 6.39 4.63 -6.44
N GLY A 262 5.51 5.21 -7.27
CA GLY A 262 5.20 6.63 -7.31
C GLY A 262 4.10 7.09 -6.34
N LEU A 263 3.40 6.18 -5.65
CA LEU A 263 2.28 6.39 -4.71
C LEU A 263 1.01 6.94 -5.34
N GLU A 264 1.12 8.07 -6.03
CA GLU A 264 0.01 8.79 -6.64
C GLU A 264 0.23 8.98 -8.13
N TYR A 265 -0.88 9.04 -8.86
CA TYR A 265 -0.86 9.41 -10.27
C TYR A 265 -2.04 10.33 -10.60
N MET A 266 -2.13 10.68 -11.88
CA MET A 266 -3.13 11.60 -12.40
C MET A 266 -3.99 10.88 -13.43
N VAL A 267 -5.30 11.10 -13.34
CA VAL A 267 -6.28 10.67 -14.34
C VAL A 267 -6.67 11.89 -15.16
N GLU A 268 -6.41 11.84 -16.46
CA GLU A 268 -6.81 12.90 -17.38
C GLU A 268 -8.30 12.86 -17.66
N SER A 269 -8.91 14.03 -17.88
CA SER A 269 -10.33 14.08 -18.25
C SER A 269 -10.53 13.47 -19.64
N CYS A 270 -11.55 12.62 -19.82
CA CYS A 270 -11.89 12.16 -21.16
C CYS A 270 -12.41 13.33 -22.00
N HIS A 271 -11.96 13.40 -23.24
CA HIS A 271 -12.57 14.28 -24.24
C HIS A 271 -13.72 13.52 -24.90
N VAL A 272 -14.97 13.97 -24.68
CA VAL A 272 -16.16 13.44 -25.40
C VAL A 272 -15.99 13.52 -26.94
N ASN A 273 -15.01 14.29 -27.44
CA ASN A 273 -14.65 14.44 -28.86
C ASN A 273 -13.17 14.11 -29.21
N GLY A 274 -12.42 13.43 -28.34
CA GLY A 274 -11.01 13.06 -28.56
C GLY A 274 -10.81 11.66 -29.18
N PRO A 275 -9.57 11.28 -29.55
CA PRO A 275 -9.28 9.93 -30.05
C PRO A 275 -9.71 8.87 -29.01
N LYS A 276 -10.30 7.78 -29.51
CA LYS A 276 -11.08 6.73 -28.80
C LYS A 276 -10.30 5.87 -27.79
N ASN A 277 -9.20 6.37 -27.24
CA ASN A 277 -8.25 5.57 -26.49
C ASN A 277 -8.63 5.43 -25.00
N ASN A 278 -9.58 6.26 -24.51
CA ASN A 278 -10.02 6.33 -23.11
C ASN A 278 -11.53 6.07 -22.94
N ILE A 279 -12.13 5.30 -23.86
CA ILE A 279 -13.54 4.90 -23.78
C ILE A 279 -13.58 3.38 -23.62
N ILE A 280 -13.99 2.90 -22.45
CA ILE A 280 -14.45 1.52 -22.34
C ILE A 280 -15.79 1.46 -23.05
N ALA A 281 -15.82 0.80 -24.21
CA ALA A 281 -17.04 0.53 -24.97
C ALA A 281 -17.87 -0.54 -24.25
N ALA A 282 -18.57 -0.20 -23.16
CA ALA A 282 -19.55 -1.07 -22.53
C ALA A 282 -20.49 -0.32 -21.57
N ALA A 283 -21.37 0.52 -22.11
CA ALA A 283 -22.64 0.79 -21.47
C ALA A 283 -23.71 0.79 -22.56
N GLU A 284 -24.55 -0.25 -22.56
CA GLU A 284 -25.75 -0.32 -23.40
C GLU A 284 -26.81 0.72 -22.97
N ASP A 285 -26.55 1.43 -21.86
CA ASP A 285 -27.37 2.52 -21.34
C ASP A 285 -26.65 3.87 -21.48
N ASP A 286 -27.40 4.93 -21.81
CA ASP A 286 -26.96 6.33 -21.96
C ASP A 286 -26.60 6.98 -20.62
N ASP A 287 -25.63 6.40 -19.91
CA ASP A 287 -25.01 6.98 -18.71
C ASP A 287 -23.60 7.46 -19.08
N ASP A 288 -23.50 8.76 -19.41
CA ASP A 288 -22.27 9.38 -19.93
C ASP A 288 -21.08 9.26 -18.96
N ASP A 289 -21.32 9.10 -17.65
CA ASP A 289 -20.28 8.90 -16.64
C ASP A 289 -19.61 7.52 -16.73
N LYS A 290 -20.32 6.49 -17.23
CA LYS A 290 -19.76 5.14 -17.44
C LYS A 290 -18.99 5.02 -18.76
N ARG A 291 -19.23 5.92 -19.72
CA ARG A 291 -18.50 5.97 -21.00
C ARG A 291 -17.10 6.59 -20.85
N CYS A 292 -16.79 7.13 -19.68
CA CYS A 292 -15.61 7.93 -19.41
C CYS A 292 -14.81 7.36 -18.21
N ALA A 293 -14.02 6.32 -18.47
CA ALA A 293 -13.19 5.65 -17.48
C ALA A 293 -11.75 5.56 -17.96
N ASP A 294 -10.82 5.79 -17.05
CA ASP A 294 -9.39 5.59 -17.24
C ASP A 294 -8.96 4.35 -16.46
N PHE A 295 -8.14 3.52 -17.10
CA PHE A 295 -7.61 2.31 -16.48
C PHE A 295 -6.08 2.39 -16.43
N GLN A 296 -5.53 2.18 -15.26
CA GLN A 296 -4.10 2.06 -15.01
C GLN A 296 -3.79 0.60 -14.74
N LYS A 297 -2.64 0.11 -15.21
CA LYS A 297 -2.20 -1.27 -15.01
C LYS A 297 -0.70 -1.34 -14.77
N THR A 298 -0.29 -2.14 -13.79
CA THR A 298 1.10 -2.57 -13.60
C THR A 298 1.20 -4.10 -13.51
N ILE A 299 2.41 -4.63 -13.70
CA ILE A 299 2.69 -6.06 -13.67
C ILE A 299 3.89 -6.30 -12.77
N VAL A 300 3.68 -7.06 -11.70
CA VAL A 300 4.65 -7.24 -10.61
C VAL A 300 4.93 -8.72 -10.42
N PRO A 301 6.21 -9.16 -10.30
CA PRO A 301 6.52 -10.53 -9.92
C PRO A 301 6.22 -10.74 -8.44
N MET A 302 5.45 -11.77 -8.10
CA MET A 302 5.20 -12.14 -6.71
C MET A 302 6.48 -12.70 -6.07
N PRO A 303 7.05 -12.07 -5.01
CA PRO A 303 8.30 -12.55 -4.41
C PRO A 303 8.17 -13.95 -3.81
N ASN A 304 7.14 -14.14 -2.96
CA ASN A 304 6.79 -15.42 -2.36
C ASN A 304 5.29 -15.61 -2.49
N GLY A 305 4.88 -16.58 -3.31
CA GLY A 305 3.49 -16.95 -3.54
C GLY A 305 2.84 -17.60 -2.31
N GLY A 306 1.61 -18.06 -2.46
CA GLY A 306 0.84 -18.66 -1.38
C GLY A 306 -0.66 -18.56 -1.60
N ASP A 307 -1.44 -19.03 -0.63
CA ASP A 307 -2.89 -18.88 -0.62
C ASP A 307 -3.25 -17.40 -0.34
N VAL A 308 -4.13 -16.83 -1.15
CA VAL A 308 -4.69 -15.50 -0.92
C VAL A 308 -5.71 -15.62 0.20
N ILE A 309 -5.55 -14.86 1.27
CA ILE A 309 -6.38 -14.98 2.48
C ILE A 309 -7.37 -13.81 2.59
N PHE A 310 -6.88 -12.61 2.28
CA PHE A 310 -7.65 -11.38 2.39
C PHE A 310 -7.05 -10.34 1.46
N GLY A 311 -7.87 -9.44 0.93
CA GLY A 311 -7.36 -8.27 0.23
C GLY A 311 -8.34 -7.11 0.23
N LEU A 312 -7.78 -5.91 0.17
CA LEU A 312 -8.50 -4.65 -0.01
C LEU A 312 -7.63 -3.67 -0.77
N THR A 313 -8.23 -2.61 -1.29
CA THR A 313 -7.51 -1.53 -1.95
C THR A 313 -7.59 -0.25 -1.12
N HIS A 314 -6.63 0.64 -1.30
CA HIS A 314 -6.79 2.04 -0.93
C HIS A 314 -6.92 2.88 -2.21
N LEU A 315 -8.01 3.63 -2.28
CA LEU A 315 -8.46 4.39 -3.44
C LEU A 315 -8.93 5.77 -2.98
N HIS A 316 -8.88 6.73 -3.89
CA HIS A 316 -9.40 8.08 -3.66
C HIS A 316 -10.69 8.33 -4.46
N GLY A 317 -11.35 9.44 -4.17
CA GLY A 317 -12.63 9.78 -4.77
C GLY A 317 -12.64 9.74 -6.30
N GLY A 318 -13.60 9.02 -6.86
CA GLY A 318 -13.73 8.78 -8.30
C GLY A 318 -13.24 7.41 -8.75
N ALA A 319 -12.69 6.59 -7.86
CA ALA A 319 -12.40 5.21 -8.19
C ALA A 319 -13.69 4.42 -8.47
N ILE A 320 -13.59 3.46 -9.39
CA ILE A 320 -14.67 2.54 -9.75
C ILE A 320 -14.39 1.16 -9.17
N ASN A 321 -13.18 0.63 -9.37
CA ASN A 321 -12.72 -0.61 -8.76
C ASN A 321 -11.21 -0.76 -8.87
N SER A 322 -10.68 -1.77 -8.17
CA SER A 322 -9.29 -2.22 -8.25
C SER A 322 -9.28 -3.74 -8.26
N THR A 323 -8.47 -4.35 -9.12
CA THR A 323 -8.42 -5.81 -9.29
C THR A 323 -6.98 -6.31 -9.42
N ILE A 324 -6.68 -7.39 -8.69
CA ILE A 324 -5.47 -8.20 -8.88
C ILE A 324 -5.84 -9.45 -9.68
N TYR A 325 -5.11 -9.69 -10.76
CA TYR A 325 -5.22 -10.89 -11.58
C TYR A 325 -3.92 -11.72 -11.53
N GLY A 326 -4.06 -13.02 -11.69
CA GLY A 326 -2.93 -13.90 -11.98
C GLY A 326 -2.44 -13.71 -13.41
N GLN A 327 -1.25 -14.23 -13.71
CA GLN A 327 -0.64 -14.12 -15.05
C GLN A 327 -1.49 -14.72 -16.17
N ASP A 328 -2.37 -15.67 -15.82
CA ASP A 328 -3.31 -16.36 -16.70
C ASP A 328 -4.67 -15.65 -16.83
N GLY A 329 -4.82 -14.47 -16.20
CA GLY A 329 -6.02 -13.64 -16.25
C GLY A 329 -7.09 -14.02 -15.24
N ARG A 330 -6.86 -15.00 -14.35
CA ARG A 330 -7.82 -15.31 -13.28
C ARG A 330 -7.88 -14.16 -12.28
N VAL A 331 -9.07 -13.84 -11.80
CA VAL A 331 -9.25 -12.84 -10.74
C VAL A 331 -8.78 -13.43 -9.42
N LEU A 332 -7.77 -12.81 -8.80
CA LEU A 332 -7.28 -13.17 -7.48
C LEU A 332 -8.03 -12.42 -6.39
N CYS A 333 -8.27 -11.12 -6.62
CA CYS A 333 -8.99 -10.26 -5.69
C CYS A 333 -9.56 -9.05 -6.44
N LYS A 334 -10.84 -8.75 -6.26
CA LYS A 334 -11.48 -7.53 -6.78
C LYS A 334 -12.11 -6.77 -5.62
N THR A 335 -11.95 -5.45 -5.62
CA THR A 335 -12.40 -4.55 -4.56
C THR A 335 -13.04 -3.30 -5.18
N GLU A 336 -14.03 -2.74 -4.50
CA GLU A 336 -14.84 -1.61 -4.97
C GLU A 336 -15.01 -0.60 -3.81
N PRO A 337 -14.96 0.71 -4.08
CA PRO A 337 -15.19 1.71 -3.05
C PRO A 337 -16.65 1.76 -2.62
N ILE A 338 -16.86 2.02 -1.34
CA ILE A 338 -18.15 2.31 -0.74
C ILE A 338 -18.21 3.82 -0.52
N TYR A 339 -19.09 4.49 -1.26
CA TYR A 339 -19.28 5.93 -1.14
C TYR A 339 -20.32 6.28 -0.06
N GLY A 340 -20.07 7.38 0.65
CA GLY A 340 -21.01 7.93 1.62
C GLY A 340 -22.28 8.48 0.96
N GLU A 341 -23.30 8.69 1.79
CA GLU A 341 -24.57 9.31 1.39
C GLU A 341 -24.73 10.68 2.08
N GLY A 342 -25.56 11.56 1.52
CA GLY A 342 -25.88 12.85 2.15
C GLY A 342 -24.66 13.79 2.23
N GLU A 343 -24.25 14.17 3.45
CA GLU A 343 -23.10 15.09 3.65
C GLU A 343 -21.75 14.44 3.34
N GLU A 344 -21.70 13.11 3.20
CA GLU A 344 -20.51 12.35 2.80
C GLU A 344 -20.59 11.86 1.34
N GLU A 345 -21.49 12.41 0.52
CA GLU A 345 -21.55 12.10 -0.91
C GLU A 345 -20.21 12.41 -1.59
N GLY A 346 -19.66 11.42 -2.31
CA GLY A 346 -18.37 11.53 -2.98
C GLY A 346 -17.15 11.18 -2.12
N TYR A 347 -17.32 11.00 -0.80
CA TYR A 347 -16.28 10.46 0.08
C TYR A 347 -16.28 8.94 0.01
N ILE A 348 -15.10 8.34 -0.02
CA ILE A 348 -14.95 6.89 0.18
C ILE A 348 -14.96 6.64 1.68
N VAL A 349 -16.06 6.06 2.16
CA VAL A 349 -16.28 5.76 3.58
C VAL A 349 -15.92 4.32 3.95
N GLY A 350 -15.64 3.49 2.94
CA GLY A 350 -15.22 2.11 3.07
C GLY A 350 -14.81 1.52 1.72
N ILE A 351 -14.35 0.28 1.74
CA ILE A 351 -13.91 -0.49 0.57
C ILE A 351 -14.43 -1.92 0.74
N SER A 352 -14.94 -2.54 -0.32
CA SER A 352 -15.26 -3.96 -0.28
C SER A 352 -13.99 -4.79 -0.19
N THR A 353 -14.01 -5.86 0.58
CA THR A 353 -12.88 -6.79 0.70
C THR A 353 -13.05 -8.00 -0.20
N CYS A 354 -11.95 -8.66 -0.53
CA CYS A 354 -11.98 -10.03 -1.01
C CYS A 354 -11.48 -10.96 0.12
N GLN A 355 -12.18 -12.07 0.32
CA GLN A 355 -11.81 -13.08 1.29
C GLN A 355 -12.18 -14.44 0.70
N PRO A 356 -11.33 -14.98 -0.20
CA PRO A 356 -11.62 -16.25 -0.84
C PRO A 356 -11.60 -17.38 0.20
N GLU A 357 -12.28 -18.49 -0.14
CA GLU A 357 -12.22 -19.70 0.69
C GLU A 357 -10.76 -20.17 0.79
N PRO A 358 -10.26 -20.54 1.98
CA PRO A 358 -8.88 -20.99 2.16
C PRO A 358 -8.46 -22.07 1.14
N GLY A 359 -7.34 -21.84 0.45
CA GLY A 359 -6.81 -22.73 -0.59
C GLY A 359 -7.52 -22.70 -1.94
N SER A 360 -8.57 -21.89 -2.12
CA SER A 360 -9.30 -21.79 -3.40
C SER A 360 -8.62 -20.86 -4.41
N VAL A 361 -7.88 -19.86 -3.92
CA VAL A 361 -7.15 -18.87 -4.72
C VAL A 361 -5.73 -18.80 -4.18
N TRP A 362 -4.73 -18.97 -5.05
CA TRP A 362 -3.32 -18.93 -4.68
C TRP A 362 -2.48 -18.22 -5.72
N ILE A 363 -1.25 -17.86 -5.41
CA ILE A 363 -0.26 -17.26 -6.32
C ILE A 363 0.98 -18.14 -6.26
N ASN A 364 1.64 -18.40 -7.38
CA ASN A 364 2.91 -19.15 -7.37
C ASN A 364 4.10 -18.21 -7.14
N ASP A 365 5.20 -18.76 -6.61
CA ASP A 365 6.46 -18.02 -6.51
C ASP A 365 6.91 -17.50 -7.88
N GLY A 366 7.21 -16.20 -7.95
CA GLY A 366 7.58 -15.52 -9.19
C GLY A 366 6.47 -15.37 -10.22
N GLU A 367 5.22 -15.73 -9.90
CA GLU A 367 4.08 -15.48 -10.78
C GLU A 367 3.91 -13.98 -11.00
N MET A 368 3.74 -13.57 -12.27
CA MET A 368 3.48 -12.16 -12.59
C MET A 368 2.02 -11.84 -12.25
N ILE A 369 1.80 -11.07 -11.20
CA ILE A 369 0.47 -10.54 -10.89
C ILE A 369 0.23 -9.28 -11.72
N VAL A 370 -1.01 -9.10 -12.14
CA VAL A 370 -1.46 -7.89 -12.83
C VAL A 370 -2.33 -7.11 -11.87
N HIS A 371 -1.92 -5.90 -11.55
CA HIS A 371 -2.73 -4.97 -10.77
C HIS A 371 -3.35 -3.95 -11.72
N GLU A 372 -4.67 -3.84 -11.68
CA GLU A 372 -5.45 -2.89 -12.47
C GLU A 372 -6.30 -2.03 -11.54
N THR A 373 -6.37 -0.73 -11.81
CA THR A 373 -7.26 0.19 -11.10
C THR A 373 -8.00 1.04 -12.13
N VAL A 374 -9.30 1.25 -11.89
CA VAL A 374 -10.18 1.99 -12.79
C VAL A 374 -10.76 3.20 -12.06
N TYR A 375 -10.66 4.37 -12.68
CA TYR A 375 -11.22 5.62 -12.20
C TYR A 375 -12.17 6.22 -13.23
N THR A 376 -13.18 6.96 -12.78
CA THR A 376 -13.93 7.83 -13.70
C THR A 376 -13.03 8.98 -14.17
N ALA A 377 -13.00 9.15 -15.48
CA ALA A 377 -12.30 10.21 -16.18
C ALA A 377 -13.22 11.40 -16.50
N ALA A 378 -14.44 11.45 -15.97
CA ALA A 378 -15.44 12.49 -16.26
C ALA A 378 -14.91 13.92 -15.99
N ARG A 379 -13.96 14.00 -15.07
CA ARG A 379 -13.12 15.18 -14.82
C ARG A 379 -11.70 14.72 -14.57
N ARG A 380 -10.76 15.64 -14.74
CA ARG A 380 -9.36 15.42 -14.38
C ARG A 380 -9.25 15.22 -12.87
N ARG A 381 -8.39 14.30 -12.44
CA ARG A 381 -8.12 13.98 -11.04
C ARG A 381 -6.62 13.91 -10.84
N THR A 382 -6.13 14.51 -9.77
CA THR A 382 -4.72 14.45 -9.38
C THR A 382 -4.61 13.76 -8.03
N GLY A 383 -3.44 13.20 -7.76
CA GLY A 383 -3.17 12.59 -6.47
C GLY A 383 -3.94 11.30 -6.24
N VAL A 384 -4.50 10.66 -7.27
CA VAL A 384 -5.25 9.42 -7.07
C VAL A 384 -4.30 8.28 -6.77
N MET A 385 -4.73 7.35 -5.92
CA MET A 385 -3.97 6.16 -5.58
C MET A 385 -4.62 4.90 -6.15
N GLY A 386 -3.79 3.89 -6.38
CA GLY A 386 -4.24 2.52 -6.57
C GLY A 386 -3.32 1.63 -5.78
N LEU A 387 -3.53 1.55 -4.47
CA LEU A 387 -2.76 0.64 -3.61
C LEU A 387 -3.57 -0.63 -3.37
N PHE A 388 -2.91 -1.78 -3.32
CA PHE A 388 -3.56 -3.05 -3.06
C PHE A 388 -2.90 -3.79 -1.91
N TYR A 389 -3.64 -3.93 -0.80
CA TYR A 389 -3.24 -4.70 0.37
C TYR A 389 -3.67 -6.16 0.20
N LEU A 390 -2.74 -7.09 0.33
CA LEU A 390 -3.00 -8.52 0.18
C LEU A 390 -2.35 -9.31 1.32
N LEU A 391 -3.12 -10.18 1.97
CA LEU A 391 -2.61 -11.16 2.91
C LEU A 391 -2.44 -12.50 2.21
N VAL A 392 -1.22 -13.03 2.27
CA VAL A 392 -0.86 -14.29 1.61
C VAL A 392 -0.22 -15.24 2.61
N ALA A 393 -0.68 -16.48 2.65
CA ALA A 393 -0.14 -17.51 3.53
C ALA A 393 0.62 -18.57 2.73
N ASP A 394 1.70 -19.11 3.28
CA ASP A 394 2.37 -20.26 2.68
C ASP A 394 1.41 -21.44 2.54
N ARG A 395 1.49 -22.15 1.41
CA ARG A 395 0.68 -23.34 1.21
C ARG A 395 1.13 -24.39 2.21
N ARG A 396 0.17 -25.10 2.81
CA ARG A 396 0.44 -26.16 3.79
C ARG A 396 1.36 -27.28 3.30
N GLU A 397 1.49 -27.48 1.98
CA GLU A 397 2.43 -28.45 1.40
C GLU A 397 3.88 -27.94 1.46
N ASP A 398 4.10 -26.64 1.36
CA ASP A 398 5.42 -25.99 1.38
C ASP A 398 5.91 -25.72 2.82
N ALA A 399 4.99 -25.49 3.77
CA ALA A 399 5.30 -25.31 5.19
C ALA A 399 5.90 -26.57 5.88
N LEU A 400 5.74 -27.75 5.27
CA LEU A 400 6.33 -29.01 5.75
C LEU A 400 7.71 -29.29 5.13
N THR A 401 8.13 -28.49 4.14
CA THR A 401 9.49 -28.56 3.59
C THR A 401 10.38 -27.51 4.26
N PRO A 402 11.53 -27.89 4.85
CA PRO A 402 12.49 -26.90 5.33
C PRO A 402 12.93 -26.00 4.17
N PRO A 403 13.22 -24.70 4.42
CA PRO A 403 13.61 -23.77 3.37
C PRO A 403 14.80 -24.35 2.60
N ALA A 404 14.58 -24.62 1.31
CA ALA A 404 15.64 -25.08 0.44
C ALA A 404 16.70 -23.98 0.39
N THR A 405 17.93 -24.30 0.80
CA THR A 405 19.08 -23.42 0.65
C THR A 405 19.18 -22.98 -0.82
N ASN A 406 19.05 -21.67 -1.03
CA ASN A 406 19.14 -20.96 -2.31
C ASN A 406 19.94 -21.69 -3.38
N SER A 407 19.25 -22.15 -4.41
CA SER A 407 19.83 -22.54 -5.69
C SER A 407 19.07 -21.79 -6.79
N PHE A 408 19.71 -20.75 -7.30
CA PHE A 408 19.21 -19.86 -8.33
C PHE A 408 18.70 -20.58 -9.60
N LEU A 409 17.67 -19.96 -10.19
CA LEU A 409 17.33 -19.87 -11.63
C LEU A 409 16.85 -21.12 -12.36
N ARG A 410 15.55 -21.13 -12.67
CA ARG A 410 15.04 -21.47 -14.01
C ARG A 410 13.86 -20.58 -14.39
N LEU A 411 14.13 -19.50 -15.13
CA LEU A 411 13.08 -18.91 -15.98
C LEU A 411 12.81 -19.86 -17.16
N PRO A 412 11.54 -20.11 -17.54
CA PRO A 412 11.22 -20.72 -18.81
C PRO A 412 11.59 -19.77 -19.96
N SER A 413 12.31 -20.30 -20.94
CA SER A 413 12.67 -19.61 -22.17
C SER A 413 11.49 -19.65 -23.15
N LEU A 414 10.70 -18.58 -23.21
CA LEU A 414 9.69 -18.40 -24.26
C LEU A 414 9.63 -16.93 -24.69
N LEU A 415 10.45 -16.58 -25.70
CA LEU A 415 10.16 -15.62 -26.78
C LEU A 415 11.40 -15.52 -27.66
N ALA A 416 11.55 -16.49 -28.56
CA ALA A 416 12.39 -16.36 -29.74
C ALA A 416 11.51 -16.59 -30.96
N GLU A 417 10.70 -15.59 -31.29
CA GLU A 417 10.10 -15.52 -32.62
C GLU A 417 11.20 -15.14 -33.61
N LYS A 418 11.47 -16.06 -34.54
CA LYS A 418 12.49 -15.92 -35.58
C LYS A 418 12.14 -14.77 -36.52
N VAL A 419 12.85 -13.67 -36.42
CA VAL A 419 12.99 -12.73 -37.55
C VAL A 419 14.19 -13.18 -38.39
N THR A 420 13.90 -13.86 -39.48
CA THR A 420 14.88 -14.16 -40.54
C THR A 420 15.27 -12.89 -41.27
N VAL A 421 16.52 -12.44 -41.13
CA VAL A 421 17.17 -11.50 -42.05
C VAL A 421 18.30 -12.25 -42.77
N GLY A 422 18.29 -12.19 -44.10
CA GLY A 422 19.15 -12.97 -45.00
C GLY A 422 20.64 -12.61 -44.95
N PRO A 423 21.48 -13.40 -45.64
CA PRO A 423 22.93 -13.43 -45.43
C PRO A 423 23.63 -12.32 -46.20
N GLY A 424 24.59 -11.66 -45.56
CA GLY A 424 25.41 -10.66 -46.23
C GLY A 424 26.62 -10.17 -45.41
N VAL A 425 27.75 -10.82 -45.68
CA VAL A 425 29.13 -10.31 -45.55
C VAL A 425 29.83 -10.42 -44.19
N THR A 426 30.97 -11.09 -44.27
CA THR A 426 32.03 -11.44 -43.33
C THR A 426 32.84 -10.27 -42.77
N ALA A 427 33.29 -10.42 -41.51
CA ALA A 427 34.57 -10.05 -40.86
C ALA A 427 35.24 -8.70 -41.24
N THR A 428 35.72 -7.87 -40.30
CA THR A 428 36.87 -8.16 -39.43
C THR A 428 36.98 -7.15 -38.28
N SER A 429 37.58 -7.58 -37.17
CA SER A 429 38.06 -6.71 -36.09
C SER A 429 39.28 -5.88 -36.53
N THR A 430 39.38 -4.66 -36.01
CA THR A 430 40.67 -4.02 -35.69
C THR A 430 40.47 -2.93 -34.65
N SER A 431 41.26 -3.03 -33.58
CA SER A 431 41.53 -2.03 -32.56
C SER A 431 42.12 -0.74 -33.16
N GLY A 432 41.89 0.41 -32.54
CA GLY A 432 42.66 1.62 -32.82
C GLY A 432 42.05 2.89 -32.26
N ALA A 433 42.57 3.36 -31.12
CA ALA A 433 42.32 4.70 -30.59
C ALA A 433 43.07 5.76 -31.41
N VAL A 434 42.41 6.87 -31.76
CA VAL A 434 43.06 8.17 -32.03
C VAL A 434 42.11 9.32 -31.63
N VAL A 435 42.70 10.31 -30.96
CA VAL A 435 42.20 11.59 -30.47
C VAL A 435 41.84 12.57 -31.60
N GLY A 436 40.81 13.42 -31.43
CA GLY A 436 40.53 14.52 -32.36
C GLY A 436 39.38 15.47 -31.97
N VAL A 437 39.74 16.51 -31.24
CA VAL A 437 39.16 17.87 -31.07
C VAL A 437 37.99 18.30 -32.00
N GLY A 438 36.95 18.88 -31.38
CA GLY A 438 36.31 20.13 -31.84
C GLY A 438 34.89 20.04 -32.44
N LEU A 439 33.88 20.58 -31.77
CA LEU A 439 33.30 21.90 -32.06
C LEU A 439 32.07 22.18 -31.17
N LEU A 440 32.08 23.36 -30.55
CA LEU A 440 30.91 24.03 -29.99
C LEU A 440 29.87 24.31 -31.08
N LEU A 441 28.60 24.03 -30.80
CA LEU A 441 27.48 24.75 -31.41
C LEU A 441 26.47 25.16 -30.32
N VAL A 442 26.49 26.46 -30.06
CA VAL A 442 25.50 27.23 -29.32
C VAL A 442 24.24 27.32 -30.18
N ALA A 443 23.09 26.93 -29.64
CA ALA A 443 21.79 27.29 -30.18
C ALA A 443 21.05 28.15 -29.15
N ALA A 444 21.14 29.47 -29.33
CA ALA A 444 20.25 30.43 -28.72
C ALA A 444 18.99 30.52 -29.59
N VAL A 445 17.81 30.29 -29.02
CA VAL A 445 16.53 30.66 -29.62
C VAL A 445 15.81 31.61 -28.68
N VAL A 446 15.50 32.77 -29.25
CA VAL A 446 14.83 33.94 -28.69
C VAL A 446 13.41 33.59 -28.27
N LEU A 447 13.02 33.91 -27.04
CA LEU A 447 11.63 33.87 -26.59
C LEU A 447 11.07 35.29 -26.54
N VAL A 448 10.07 35.53 -27.37
CA VAL A 448 9.32 36.79 -27.49
C VAL A 448 8.39 36.92 -26.28
N VAL A 449 8.59 37.96 -25.48
CA VAL A 449 7.68 38.33 -24.39
C VAL A 449 6.47 39.05 -24.99
N VAL A 450 5.31 38.41 -25.00
CA VAL A 450 4.02 39.09 -25.18
C VAL A 450 3.38 39.24 -23.80
N VAL A 451 3.37 40.48 -23.30
CA VAL A 451 2.66 40.89 -22.10
C VAL A 451 1.16 40.89 -22.40
N GLY A 452 0.46 39.84 -21.96
CA GLY A 452 -0.99 39.79 -21.90
C GLY A 452 -1.45 39.75 -20.44
N LYS A 453 -1.81 40.90 -19.87
CA LYS A 453 -2.53 40.97 -18.59
C LYS A 453 -3.86 40.23 -18.75
N ARG A 454 -3.99 39.06 -18.12
CA ARG A 454 -5.28 38.52 -17.68
C ARG A 454 -5.25 38.37 -16.17
N THR A 455 -6.29 38.93 -15.56
CA THR A 455 -6.57 38.93 -14.13
C THR A 455 -6.57 37.49 -13.59
N LYS A 456 -5.67 37.23 -12.63
CA LYS A 456 -5.58 35.99 -11.86
C LYS A 456 -6.84 35.84 -11.00
N THR A 457 -7.62 34.81 -11.25
CA THR A 457 -8.42 34.14 -10.21
C THR A 457 -7.63 32.88 -9.86
N GLY A 458 -6.98 32.88 -8.70
CA GLY A 458 -6.22 31.72 -8.22
C GLY A 458 -7.16 30.53 -8.02
N GLY A 459 -6.90 29.45 -8.77
CA GLY A 459 -7.44 28.13 -8.47
C GLY A 459 -6.67 27.57 -7.29
N GLY A 460 -7.24 27.73 -6.09
CA GLY A 460 -6.74 26.96 -4.95
C GLY A 460 -7.20 25.51 -5.06
N CYS A 461 -6.52 24.60 -4.37
CA CYS A 461 -7.01 23.25 -4.11
C CYS A 461 -8.44 23.37 -3.56
N THR A 462 -9.41 23.05 -4.40
CA THR A 462 -10.83 23.21 -4.14
C THR A 462 -11.44 21.83 -4.21
N TRP A 463 -12.05 21.41 -3.11
CA TRP A 463 -12.85 20.19 -3.13
C TRP A 463 -14.20 20.46 -3.77
N VAL A 464 -14.65 19.40 -4.45
CA VAL A 464 -15.96 19.20 -5.08
C VAL A 464 -16.97 18.90 -3.99
#